data_AF-A0A1V3S511-F1
#
_entry.id   AF-A0A1V3S511-F1
#
_cell.length_a   1.000
_cell.length_b   1.000
_cell.length_c   1.000
_cell.angle_alpha   90.00
_cell.angle_beta   90.00
_cell.angle_gamma   90.00
#
_symmetry.space_group_name_H-M   'P 1'
#
loop_
_entity.id
_entity.type
_entity.pdbx_description
1 polymer ?
#
loop_
_entity_poly.entity_id
_entity_poly.type
_entity_poly.pdbx_seq_one_letter_code
_entity_poly.pdbx_strand_id
1 'polypeptide(L)'
;MSSRHVLFLIASTREPGHVGNTEWLARQAAASLPPDTTQTWVHLARAGVPEFIDQRHTVGSYPMPEDGSVMRGLLDQTLACTDLVFVAPVYWFSFPATLKAYLDHWSAWLRVPGLEFKAQMSQKRLWLITTNGDRTKAQPMIDSTAMCAKFLDMQMAGVLWG
;
A
#
# COMPACT_ATOMS: atom_id res chain seq x y z
N MET A 1 3.38 25.15 -1.39
CA MET A 1 3.08 23.95 -0.57
C MET A 1 2.44 22.94 -1.50
N SER A 2 3.00 21.73 -1.62
CA SER A 2 2.36 20.67 -2.41
C SER A 2 1.04 20.27 -1.74
N SER A 3 -0.06 20.17 -2.49
CA SER A 3 -1.35 19.74 -1.98
C SER A 3 -1.26 18.29 -1.52
N ARG A 4 -1.77 18.00 -0.32
CA ARG A 4 -1.74 16.65 0.26
C ARG A 4 -2.55 15.69 -0.61
N HIS A 5 -1.97 14.53 -0.94
CA HIS A 5 -2.61 13.47 -1.70
C HIS A 5 -2.48 12.14 -0.97
N VAL A 6 -3.61 11.60 -0.54
CA VAL A 6 -3.69 10.35 0.22
C VAL A 6 -4.16 9.22 -0.70
N LEU A 7 -3.35 8.17 -0.82
CA LEU A 7 -3.69 6.93 -1.52
C LEU A 7 -4.10 5.86 -0.51
N PHE A 8 -5.37 5.46 -0.53
CA PHE A 8 -5.91 4.36 0.27
C PHE A 8 -5.92 3.06 -0.54
N LEU A 9 -5.08 2.11 -0.14
CA LEU A 9 -5.04 0.76 -0.71
C LEU A 9 -5.87 -0.19 0.14
N ILE A 10 -7.09 -0.49 -0.32
CA ILE A 10 -8.02 -1.41 0.34
C ILE A 10 -7.64 -2.85 -0.01
N ALA A 11 -7.16 -3.58 0.99
CA ALA A 11 -6.68 -4.95 0.86
C ALA A 11 -7.70 -6.01 1.33
N SER A 12 -8.89 -5.59 1.77
CA SER A 12 -9.99 -6.49 2.12
C SER A 12 -10.41 -7.33 0.92
N THR A 13 -10.53 -8.64 1.11
CA THR A 13 -11.00 -9.59 0.10
C THR A 13 -12.49 -9.92 0.25
N ARG A 14 -13.24 -9.13 1.05
CA ARG A 14 -14.70 -9.27 1.13
C ARG A 14 -15.34 -9.14 -0.26
N GLU A 15 -16.42 -9.89 -0.43
CA GLU A 15 -17.21 -9.91 -1.65
C GLU A 15 -17.62 -8.50 -2.10
N PRO A 16 -17.78 -8.26 -3.41
CA PRO A 16 -18.39 -7.04 -3.93
C PRO A 16 -19.67 -6.66 -3.18
N GLY A 17 -19.83 -5.36 -2.89
CA GLY A 17 -20.97 -4.83 -2.13
C GLY A 17 -20.83 -4.88 -0.59
N HIS A 18 -19.83 -5.59 -0.04
CA HIS A 18 -19.68 -5.74 1.42
C HIS A 18 -18.49 -4.97 1.98
N VAL A 19 -18.77 -3.85 2.65
CA VAL A 19 -17.73 -3.05 3.32
C VAL A 19 -17.24 -3.77 4.58
N GLY A 20 -15.91 -3.86 4.74
CA GLY A 20 -15.24 -4.42 5.92
C GLY A 20 -15.08 -3.42 7.06
N ASN A 21 -14.92 -3.89 8.30
CA ASN A 21 -14.64 -3.01 9.45
C ASN A 21 -13.42 -2.10 9.20
N THR A 22 -12.36 -2.67 8.62
CA THR A 22 -11.14 -1.92 8.28
C THR A 22 -11.40 -0.84 7.23
N GLU A 23 -12.18 -1.15 6.19
CA GLU A 23 -12.52 -0.16 5.17
C GLU A 23 -13.45 0.91 5.73
N TRP A 24 -14.43 0.53 6.54
CA TRP A 24 -15.31 1.46 7.23
C TRP A 24 -14.50 2.43 8.11
N LEU A 25 -13.56 1.91 8.91
CA LEU A 25 -12.67 2.73 9.74
C LEU A 25 -11.80 3.66 8.90
N ALA A 26 -11.29 3.19 7.76
CA ALA A 26 -10.55 4.04 6.83
C ALA A 26 -11.41 5.16 6.25
N ARG A 27 -12.68 4.90 5.93
CA ARG A 27 -13.62 5.94 5.47
C ARG A 27 -13.91 6.98 6.55
N GLN A 28 -13.99 6.58 7.82
CA GLN A 28 -14.11 7.53 8.93
C GLN A 28 -12.86 8.41 9.05
N ALA A 29 -11.66 7.81 8.98
CA ALA A 29 -10.41 8.56 9.01
C ALA A 29 -10.31 9.53 7.83
N ALA A 30 -10.67 9.09 6.63
CA ALA A 30 -10.64 9.89 5.42
C ALA A 30 -11.62 11.06 5.45
N ALA A 31 -12.81 10.88 6.03
CA ALA A 31 -13.79 11.95 6.21
C ALA A 31 -13.32 13.05 7.16
N SER A 32 -12.32 12.77 8.02
CA SER A 32 -11.72 13.75 8.93
C SER A 32 -10.56 14.56 8.32
N LEU A 33 -10.17 14.26 7.07
CA LEU A 33 -9.10 14.97 6.39
C LEU A 33 -9.54 16.38 5.96
N PRO A 34 -8.60 17.34 5.84
CA PRO A 34 -8.89 18.67 5.30
C PRO A 34 -9.62 18.62 3.95
N PRO A 35 -10.59 19.51 3.68
CA PRO A 35 -11.42 19.47 2.46
C PRO A 35 -10.66 19.52 1.13
N ASP A 36 -9.46 20.09 1.12
CA ASP A 36 -8.58 20.23 -0.04
C ASP A 36 -7.65 19.02 -0.25
N THR A 37 -7.73 18.00 0.62
CA THR A 37 -6.93 16.79 0.51
C THR A 37 -7.42 15.93 -0.66
N THR A 38 -6.57 15.71 -1.66
CA THR A 38 -6.86 14.76 -2.73
C THR A 38 -6.85 13.34 -2.17
N GLN A 39 -7.85 12.53 -2.53
CA GLN A 39 -7.96 11.14 -2.07
C GLN A 39 -8.12 10.20 -3.26
N THR A 40 -7.20 9.24 -3.39
CA THR A 40 -7.32 8.14 -4.35
C THR A 40 -7.61 6.85 -3.58
N TRP A 41 -8.57 6.07 -4.06
CA TRP A 41 -8.97 4.80 -3.43
C TRP A 41 -8.82 3.66 -4.42
N VAL A 42 -8.12 2.61 -4.01
CA VAL A 42 -7.89 1.43 -4.85
C VAL A 42 -8.26 0.17 -4.08
N HIS A 43 -9.17 -0.63 -4.63
CA HIS A 43 -9.44 -1.97 -4.11
C HIS A 43 -8.43 -2.97 -4.69
N LEU A 44 -7.32 -3.18 -3.99
CA LEU A 44 -6.24 -4.08 -4.43
C LEU A 44 -6.72 -5.49 -4.72
N ALA A 45 -7.64 -6.02 -3.90
CA ALA A 45 -8.22 -7.35 -4.10
C ALA A 45 -8.98 -7.52 -5.43
N ARG A 46 -9.37 -6.41 -6.06
CA ARG A 46 -10.12 -6.39 -7.33
C ARG A 46 -9.32 -5.79 -8.48
N ALA A 47 -8.12 -5.27 -8.20
CA ALA A 47 -7.27 -4.63 -9.20
C ALA A 47 -6.67 -5.63 -10.20
N GLY A 48 -6.61 -6.92 -9.86
CA GLY A 48 -5.96 -7.93 -10.69
C GLY A 48 -4.43 -7.83 -10.65
N VAL A 49 -3.86 -7.65 -9.46
CA VAL A 49 -2.40 -7.64 -9.28
C VAL A 49 -1.83 -8.99 -9.74
N PRO A 50 -0.94 -9.01 -10.75
CA PRO A 50 -0.35 -10.26 -11.23
C PRO A 50 0.60 -10.84 -10.19
N GLU A 51 0.90 -12.14 -10.34
CA GLU A 51 1.97 -12.78 -9.56
C GLU A 51 3.30 -12.05 -9.77
N PHE A 52 4.08 -11.90 -8.69
CA PHE A 52 5.43 -11.37 -8.76
C PHE A 52 6.41 -12.51 -9.11
N ILE A 53 7.21 -12.30 -10.16
CA ILE A 53 8.28 -13.22 -10.56
C ILE A 53 9.62 -12.61 -10.15
N ASP A 54 10.36 -13.32 -9.31
CA ASP A 54 11.69 -12.89 -8.86
C ASP A 54 12.76 -13.20 -9.93
N GLN A 55 13.23 -12.15 -10.59
CA GLN A 55 14.26 -12.17 -11.64
C GLN A 55 15.59 -11.61 -11.12
N ARG A 56 15.73 -11.37 -9.80
CA ARG A 56 16.94 -10.78 -9.20
C ARG A 56 18.19 -11.65 -9.40
N HIS A 57 18.00 -12.95 -9.56
CA HIS A 57 19.07 -13.93 -9.75
C HIS A 57 19.25 -14.35 -11.22
N THR A 58 18.52 -13.72 -12.15
CA THR A 58 18.65 -13.96 -13.58
C THR A 58 19.04 -12.66 -14.30
N VAL A 59 18.07 -11.90 -14.80
CA VAL A 59 18.31 -10.64 -15.52
C VAL A 59 18.76 -9.53 -14.56
N GLY A 60 18.31 -9.57 -13.30
CA GLY A 60 18.72 -8.64 -12.25
C GLY A 60 18.11 -7.23 -12.36
N SER A 61 17.47 -6.91 -13.49
CA SER A 61 16.73 -5.67 -13.74
C SER A 61 15.31 -5.98 -14.20
N TYR A 62 14.42 -4.98 -14.12
CA TYR A 62 13.03 -5.12 -14.51
C TYR A 62 12.65 -3.98 -15.47
N PRO A 63 11.79 -4.25 -16.48
CA PRO A 63 11.27 -3.19 -17.32
C PRO A 63 10.30 -2.30 -16.54
N MET A 64 10.12 -1.06 -17.02
CA MET A 64 8.98 -0.24 -16.58
C MET A 64 7.68 -1.01 -16.89
N PRO A 65 6.69 -1.04 -15.97
CA PRO A 65 5.39 -1.61 -16.28
C PRO A 65 4.75 -0.95 -17.50
N GLU A 66 4.16 -1.77 -18.38
CA GLU A 66 3.54 -1.33 -19.63
C GLU A 66 2.43 -0.29 -19.39
N ASP A 67 2.34 0.72 -20.25
CA ASP A 67 1.28 1.72 -20.21
C ASP A 67 -0.10 1.05 -20.27
N GLY A 68 -1.02 1.47 -19.39
CA GLY A 68 -2.35 0.89 -19.28
C GLY A 68 -2.43 -0.42 -18.47
N SER A 69 -1.30 -1.02 -18.07
CA SER A 69 -1.30 -2.18 -17.17
C SER A 69 -1.73 -1.80 -15.75
N VAL A 70 -2.28 -2.77 -15.01
CA VAL A 70 -2.62 -2.62 -13.58
C VAL A 70 -1.42 -2.15 -12.77
N MET A 71 -0.25 -2.76 -13.00
CA MET A 71 0.96 -2.41 -12.26
C MET A 71 1.48 -1.02 -12.61
N ARG A 72 1.29 -0.54 -13.84
CA ARG A 72 1.62 0.85 -14.19
C ARG A 72 0.70 1.83 -13.47
N GLY A 73 -0.61 1.59 -13.48
CA GLY A 73 -1.56 2.43 -12.75
C GLY A 73 -1.27 2.49 -11.24
N LEU A 74 -0.96 1.35 -10.63
CA LEU A 74 -0.58 1.28 -9.21
C LEU A 74 0.74 2.02 -8.94
N LEU A 75 1.74 1.89 -9.82
CA LEU A 75 3.00 2.62 -9.70
C LEU A 75 2.75 4.13 -9.75
N ASP A 76 2.03 4.61 -10.77
CA ASP A 76 1.76 6.03 -10.98
C ASP A 76 1.03 6.64 -9.77
N GLN A 77 0.00 5.96 -9.24
CA GLN A 77 -0.71 6.39 -8.03
C GLN A 77 0.19 6.41 -6.79
N THR A 78 1.04 5.38 -6.65
CA THR A 78 2.00 5.28 -5.52
C THR A 78 2.98 6.44 -5.56
N LEU A 79 3.53 6.77 -6.73
CA LEU A 79 4.46 7.88 -6.92
C LEU A 79 3.80 9.25 -6.78
N ALA A 80 2.53 9.40 -7.18
CA ALA A 80 1.81 10.66 -7.10
C ALA A 80 1.32 11.02 -5.69
N CYS A 81 1.24 10.07 -4.75
CA CYS A 81 0.74 10.34 -3.39
C CYS A 81 1.81 10.91 -2.45
N THR A 82 1.38 11.67 -1.45
CA THR A 82 2.21 12.10 -0.30
C THR A 82 2.08 11.14 0.88
N ASP A 83 0.88 10.58 1.05
CA ASP A 83 0.52 9.64 2.11
C ASP A 83 0.03 8.33 1.47
N LEU A 84 0.71 7.23 1.75
CA LEU A 84 0.30 5.88 1.38
C LEU A 84 -0.35 5.20 2.58
N VAL A 85 -1.60 4.74 2.42
CA VAL A 85 -2.37 4.13 3.51
C VAL A 85 -2.69 2.69 3.14
N PHE A 86 -2.13 1.74 3.90
CA PHE A 86 -2.54 0.35 3.84
C PHE A 86 -3.81 0.17 4.67
N VAL A 87 -4.93 -0.15 4.01
CA VAL A 87 -6.21 -0.45 4.65
C VAL A 87 -6.35 -1.98 4.66
N ALA A 88 -5.80 -2.60 5.69
CA ALA A 88 -5.51 -4.03 5.73
C ALA A 88 -6.20 -4.73 6.91
N PRO A 89 -7.23 -5.56 6.67
CA PRO A 89 -7.68 -6.48 7.72
C PRO A 89 -6.58 -7.50 8.04
N VAL A 90 -6.59 -8.03 9.26
CA VAL A 90 -5.66 -9.09 9.65
C VAL A 90 -6.18 -10.43 9.18
N TYR A 91 -5.48 -11.07 8.24
CA TYR A 91 -5.70 -12.46 7.87
C TYR A 91 -4.47 -13.28 8.27
N TRP A 92 -4.68 -14.33 9.08
CA TRP A 92 -3.60 -15.19 9.58
C TRP A 92 -2.40 -14.40 10.14
N PHE A 93 -2.69 -13.41 10.99
CA PHE A 93 -1.70 -12.57 11.69
C PHE A 93 -0.78 -11.75 10.75
N SER A 94 -1.14 -11.58 9.47
CA SER A 94 -0.29 -10.95 8.46
C SER A 94 -1.08 -10.08 7.48
N PHE A 95 -0.37 -9.52 6.50
CA PHE A 95 -0.95 -8.81 5.36
C PHE A 95 -1.91 -9.70 4.57
N PRO A 96 -3.03 -9.15 4.06
CA PRO A 96 -3.79 -9.82 3.02
C PRO A 96 -2.90 -10.14 1.81
N ALA A 97 -3.14 -11.30 1.18
CA ALA A 97 -2.31 -11.80 0.08
C ALA A 97 -2.15 -10.78 -1.07
N THR A 98 -3.19 -10.02 -1.37
CA THR A 98 -3.18 -8.99 -2.44
C THR A 98 -2.31 -7.79 -2.09
N LEU A 99 -2.28 -7.36 -0.83
CA LEU A 99 -1.34 -6.33 -0.36
C LEU A 99 0.09 -6.86 -0.38
N LYS A 100 0.30 -8.12 0.04
CA LYS A 100 1.61 -8.76 -0.02
C LYS A 100 2.12 -8.89 -1.46
N ALA A 101 1.27 -9.28 -2.40
CA ALA A 101 1.61 -9.34 -3.82
C ALA A 101 2.00 -7.96 -4.37
N TYR A 102 1.24 -6.91 -4.06
CA TYR A 102 1.61 -5.53 -4.42
C TYR A 102 2.98 -5.13 -3.84
N LEU A 103 3.25 -5.45 -2.56
CA LEU A 103 4.55 -5.19 -1.93
C LEU A 103 5.68 -5.99 -2.58
N ASP A 104 5.42 -7.21 -3.06
CA ASP A 104 6.44 -8.02 -3.74
C ASP A 104 6.89 -7.36 -5.04
N HIS A 105 5.98 -6.70 -5.78
CA HIS A 105 6.32 -5.91 -6.97
C HIS A 105 7.19 -4.67 -6.67
N TRP A 106 7.24 -4.18 -5.43
CA TRP A 106 8.22 -3.15 -5.07
C TRP A 106 9.65 -3.64 -5.26
N SER A 107 9.89 -4.96 -5.12
CA SER A 107 11.19 -5.56 -5.42
C SER A 107 11.62 -5.37 -6.87
N ALA A 108 10.66 -5.39 -7.81
CA ALA A 108 10.89 -5.06 -9.21
C ALA A 108 11.14 -3.56 -9.39
N TRP A 109 10.28 -2.71 -8.83
CA TRP A 109 10.37 -1.25 -8.98
C TRP A 109 11.68 -0.66 -8.45
N LEU A 110 12.26 -1.25 -7.40
CA LEU A 110 13.60 -0.91 -6.92
C LEU A 110 14.72 -1.11 -7.95
N ARG A 111 14.45 -1.81 -9.05
CA ARG A 111 15.41 -2.21 -10.09
C ARG A 111 14.97 -1.81 -11.49
N VAL A 112 13.96 -0.95 -11.62
CA VAL A 112 13.59 -0.34 -12.90
C VAL A 112 14.55 0.84 -13.16
N PRO A 113 15.34 0.81 -14.25
CA PRO A 113 16.26 1.90 -14.55
C PRO A 113 15.55 3.26 -14.66
N GLY A 114 16.07 4.27 -13.99
CA GLY A 114 15.55 5.64 -14.01
C GLY A 114 14.29 5.88 -13.16
N LEU A 115 13.74 4.86 -12.50
CA LEU A 115 12.57 5.04 -11.62
C LEU A 115 12.93 5.65 -10.27
N GLU A 116 14.15 5.37 -9.76
CA GLU A 116 14.63 5.83 -8.45
C GLU A 116 13.62 5.55 -7.32
N PHE A 117 12.94 4.39 -7.37
CA PHE A 117 11.75 4.11 -6.57
C PHE A 117 11.97 4.33 -5.07
N LYS A 118 13.11 3.89 -4.52
CA LYS A 118 13.41 4.08 -3.10
C LYS A 118 13.49 5.56 -2.72
N ALA A 119 14.17 6.38 -3.52
CA ALA A 119 14.29 7.81 -3.27
C ALA A 119 12.94 8.53 -3.38
N GLN A 120 12.07 8.10 -4.29
CA GLN A 120 10.70 8.60 -4.40
C GLN A 120 9.85 8.23 -3.17
N MET A 121 9.99 6.99 -2.68
CA MET A 121 9.25 6.50 -1.52
C MET A 121 9.71 7.15 -0.22
N SER A 122 11.01 7.44 -0.04
CA SER A 122 11.55 8.03 1.20
C SER A 122 10.96 9.40 1.52
N GLN A 123 10.38 10.10 0.54
CA GLN A 123 9.68 11.38 0.72
C GLN A 123 8.23 11.23 1.18
N LYS A 124 7.71 10.00 1.27
CA LYS A 124 6.31 9.70 1.55
C LYS A 124 6.09 9.24 2.99
N ARG A 125 4.84 9.38 3.42
CA ARG A 125 4.36 8.90 4.72
C ARG A 125 3.63 7.59 4.55
N LEU A 126 4.01 6.56 5.30
CA LEU A 126 3.28 5.29 5.35
C LEU A 126 2.35 5.25 6.55
N TRP A 127 1.13 4.81 6.33
CA TRP A 127 0.10 4.61 7.35
C TRP A 127 -0.47 3.20 7.28
N LEU A 128 -0.92 2.69 8.42
CA LEU A 128 -1.68 1.45 8.50
C LEU A 128 -3.02 1.71 9.17
N ILE A 129 -4.10 1.27 8.53
CA ILE A 129 -5.43 1.16 9.12
C ILE A 129 -5.77 -0.32 9.16
N THR A 130 -6.02 -0.85 10.35
CA THR A 130 -6.32 -2.27 10.55
C THR A 130 -7.35 -2.48 11.65
N THR A 131 -8.07 -3.60 11.60
CA THR A 131 -9.02 -3.98 12.64
C THR A 131 -8.89 -5.45 12.98
N ASN A 132 -8.96 -5.80 14.26
CA ASN A 132 -9.02 -7.18 14.74
C ASN A 132 -9.63 -7.20 16.15
N GLY A 133 -10.22 -8.31 16.58
CA GLY A 133 -10.76 -8.45 17.94
C GLY A 133 -9.70 -8.41 19.05
N ASP A 134 -8.42 -8.48 18.70
CA ASP A 134 -7.30 -8.37 19.63
C ASP A 134 -6.11 -7.70 18.93
N ARG A 135 -5.57 -6.63 19.53
CA ARG A 135 -4.42 -5.89 19.00
C ARG A 135 -3.18 -6.77 18.91
N THR A 136 -2.98 -7.71 19.83
CA THR A 136 -1.83 -8.62 19.81
C THR A 136 -1.79 -9.45 18.52
N LYS A 137 -2.95 -9.81 17.98
CA LYS A 137 -3.08 -10.52 16.69
C LYS A 137 -2.76 -9.65 15.49
N ALA A 138 -2.90 -8.33 15.61
CA ALA A 138 -2.52 -7.36 14.58
C ALA A 138 -1.04 -6.94 14.67
N GLN A 139 -0.39 -7.16 15.83
CA GLN A 139 0.97 -6.70 16.09
C GLN A 139 2.00 -7.17 15.04
N PRO A 140 2.02 -8.45 14.60
CA PRO A 140 3.00 -8.88 13.59
C PRO A 140 2.86 -8.15 12.26
N MET A 141 1.62 -7.79 11.86
CA MET A 141 1.38 -7.01 10.66
C MET A 141 1.78 -5.54 10.86
N ILE A 142 1.54 -4.96 12.03
CA ILE A 142 2.01 -3.61 12.40
C ILE A 142 3.53 -3.54 12.30
N ASP A 143 4.23 -4.52 12.88
CA ASP A 143 5.69 -4.61 12.85
C ASP A 143 6.19 -4.80 11.42
N SER A 144 5.52 -5.63 10.62
CA SER A 144 5.82 -5.81 9.20
C SER A 144 5.70 -4.51 8.41
N THR A 145 4.67 -3.70 8.65
CA THR A 145 4.53 -2.38 8.02
C THR A 145 5.67 -1.45 8.41
N ALA A 146 6.05 -1.43 9.69
CA ALA A 146 7.16 -0.60 10.17
C ALA A 146 8.50 -1.03 9.53
N MET A 147 8.72 -2.34 9.34
CA MET A 147 9.89 -2.86 8.63
C MET A 147 9.90 -2.44 7.15
N CYS A 148 8.76 -2.50 6.45
CA CYS A 148 8.64 -2.01 5.08
C CYS A 148 8.95 -0.51 4.97
N ALA A 149 8.39 0.32 5.86
CA ALA A 149 8.68 1.75 5.91
C ALA A 149 10.18 2.00 6.11
N LYS A 150 10.78 1.35 7.11
CA LYS A 150 12.21 1.48 7.41
C LYS A 150 13.09 1.09 6.24
N PHE A 151 12.76 0.00 5.54
CA PHE A 151 13.56 -0.47 4.40
C PHE A 151 13.62 0.56 3.26
N LEU A 152 12.52 1.27 3.01
CA LEU A 152 12.41 2.32 2.00
C LEU A 152 12.72 3.73 2.52
N ASP A 153 13.21 3.85 3.76
CA ASP A 153 13.46 5.14 4.42
C ASP A 153 12.22 6.05 4.46
N MET A 154 11.03 5.47 4.54
CA MET A 154 9.75 6.19 4.67
C MET A 154 9.47 6.58 6.12
N GLN A 155 8.75 7.68 6.32
CA GLN A 155 8.19 8.00 7.62
C GLN A 155 6.99 7.08 7.91
N MET A 156 7.08 6.25 8.96
CA MET A 156 5.89 5.61 9.52
C MET A 156 5.07 6.64 10.28
N ALA A 157 3.99 7.11 9.67
CA ALA A 157 3.24 8.25 10.15
C ALA A 157 2.20 7.89 11.22
N GLY A 158 1.75 6.62 11.27
CA GLY A 158 0.89 6.14 12.34
C GLY A 158 0.16 4.83 12.00
N VAL A 159 -0.42 4.26 13.05
CA VAL A 159 -1.30 3.07 12.97
C VAL A 159 -2.65 3.44 13.59
N LEU A 160 -3.71 3.35 12.81
CA LEU A 160 -5.09 3.38 13.31
C LEU A 160 -5.59 1.94 13.45
N TRP A 161 -5.91 1.56 14.69
CA TRP A 161 -6.43 0.24 15.02
C TRP A 161 -7.77 0.37 15.75
N GLY A 162 -8.70 -0.53 15.44
CA GLY A 162 -10.01 -0.62 16.10
C GLY A 162 -10.72 -1.95 15.87
#